data_AF-A0AAW1JV57-F1
#
_entry.id   AF-A0AAW1JV57-F1
#
_cell.length_a   1.000
_cell.length_b   1.000
_cell.length_c   1.000
_cell.angle_alpha   90.00
_cell.angle_beta   90.00
_cell.angle_gamma   90.00
#
_symmetry.space_group_name_H-M   'P 1'
#
loop_
_entity.id
_entity.type
_entity.pdbx_description
1 polymer ?
#
loop_
_entity_poly.entity_id
_entity_poly.type
_entity_poly.pdbx_seq_one_letter_code
_entity_poly.pdbx_strand_id
1 'polypeptide(L)'
;MREIAKLLMEMKKLQPSIKTFCDALQPQYYDLLVTATKCVAKYNTENDFYEAPAYAINTGTTPKQCCDIALMYAMKKENMHFTVPLAEAKV
;
A
#
# COMPACT_ATOMS: atom_id res chain seq x y z
N MET A 1 2.39 -9.58 4.15
CA MET A 1 2.05 -8.33 4.88
C MET A 1 3.23 -7.74 5.66
N ARG A 2 4.24 -8.54 6.05
CA ARG A 2 5.43 -8.02 6.76
C ARG A 2 6.33 -7.18 5.85
N GLU A 3 6.27 -7.41 4.54
CA GLU A 3 6.94 -6.70 3.46
C GLU A 3 6.46 -5.25 3.38
N ILE A 4 5.14 -5.04 3.44
CA ILE A 4 4.51 -3.71 3.45
C ILE A 4 4.95 -2.91 4.68
N ALA A 5 5.01 -3.57 5.85
CA ALA A 5 5.50 -2.91 7.06
C ALA A 5 6.95 -2.45 6.91
N LYS A 6 7.83 -3.29 6.35
CA LYS A 6 9.23 -2.91 6.07
C LYS A 6 9.31 -1.77 5.06
N LEU A 7 8.52 -1.82 3.99
CA LEU A 7 8.45 -0.75 3.00
C LEU A 7 8.03 0.58 3.63
N LEU A 8 6.96 0.58 4.43
CA LEU A 8 6.49 1.79 5.12
C LEU A 8 7.54 2.32 6.10
N MET A 9 8.29 1.45 6.78
CA MET A 9 9.39 1.86 7.65
C MET A 9 10.52 2.53 6.86
N GLU A 10 10.91 1.99 5.70
CA GLU A 10 11.93 2.63 4.85
C GLU A 10 11.42 3.95 4.26
N MET A 11 10.17 4.02 3.80
CA MET A 11 9.59 5.28 3.31
C MET A 11 9.53 6.35 4.39
N LYS A 12 9.25 5.98 5.65
CA LYS A 12 9.27 6.90 6.80
C LYS A 12 10.66 7.45 7.11
N LYS A 13 11.71 6.65 6.88
CA LYS A 13 13.10 7.11 7.05
C LYS A 13 13.47 8.13 5.98
N LEU A 14 13.02 7.92 4.74
CA LEU A 14 13.30 8.83 3.62
C LEU A 14 12.42 10.09 3.65
N GLN A 15 11.17 9.97 4.10
CA GLN A 15 10.23 11.08 4.19
C GLN A 15 9.35 10.96 5.45
N PRO A 16 9.72 11.66 6.55
CA PRO A 16 9.01 11.60 7.82
C PRO A 16 7.56 12.11 7.80
N SER A 17 7.16 12.85 6.75
CA SER A 17 5.76 13.31 6.60
C SER A 17 4.78 12.16 6.35
N ILE A 18 5.27 11.00 5.88
CA ILE A 18 4.47 9.80 5.62
C ILE A 18 4.18 9.09 6.94
N LYS A 19 2.92 9.10 7.40
CA LYS A 19 2.55 8.45 8.68
C LYS A 19 1.89 7.09 8.45
N THR A 20 1.06 7.02 7.43
CA THR A 20 0.27 5.83 7.10
C THR A 20 0.67 5.25 5.75
N PHE A 21 0.27 4.00 5.51
CA PHE A 21 0.46 3.39 4.20
C PHE A 21 -0.35 4.10 3.11
N CYS A 22 -1.53 4.62 3.44
CA CYS A 22 -2.33 5.39 2.49
C CYS A 22 -1.63 6.69 2.07
N ASP A 23 -0.94 7.37 3.00
CA ASP A 23 -0.14 8.56 2.65
C ASP A 23 0.97 8.20 1.67
N ALA A 24 1.62 7.04 1.87
CA ALA A 24 2.68 6.53 1.01
C ALA A 24 2.21 6.20 -0.41
N LEU A 25 0.91 5.94 -0.61
CA LEU A 25 0.31 5.60 -1.91
C LEU A 25 -0.05 6.84 -2.74
N GLN A 26 0.19 8.06 -2.25
CA GLN A 26 -0.03 9.24 -3.06
C GLN A 26 0.93 9.28 -4.27
N PRO A 27 0.47 9.68 -5.47
CA PRO A 27 1.29 9.66 -6.69
C PRO A 27 2.61 10.44 -6.56
N GLN A 28 2.60 11.51 -5.76
CA GLN A 28 3.77 12.34 -5.47
C GLN A 28 4.92 11.58 -4.78
N TYR A 29 4.66 10.43 -4.17
CA TYR A 29 5.66 9.59 -3.51
C TYR A 29 6.02 8.34 -4.32
N TYR A 30 5.60 8.24 -5.59
CA TYR A 30 5.86 7.07 -6.42
C TYR A 30 7.37 6.77 -6.53
N ASP A 31 8.19 7.76 -6.86
CA ASP A 31 9.64 7.58 -6.98
C ASP A 31 10.29 7.18 -5.66
N LEU A 32 9.77 7.73 -4.55
CA LEU A 32 10.20 7.38 -3.20
C LEU A 32 9.85 5.92 -2.88
N LEU A 33 8.67 5.47 -3.28
CA LEU A 33 8.20 4.11 -3.08
C LEU A 33 9.03 3.11 -3.89
N VAL A 34 9.38 3.44 -5.13
CA VAL A 34 10.31 2.64 -5.95
C VAL A 34 11.69 2.57 -5.29
N THR A 35 12.20 3.70 -4.80
CA THR A 35 13.51 3.77 -4.13
C THR A 35 13.53 2.94 -2.84
N ALA A 36 12.51 3.10 -1.99
CA ALA A 36 12.36 2.30 -0.77
C ALA A 36 12.23 0.81 -1.09
N THR A 37 11.54 0.45 -2.17
CA THR A 37 11.44 -0.95 -2.64
C THR A 37 12.81 -1.52 -2.99
N LYS A 38 13.64 -0.76 -3.72
CA LYS A 38 15.02 -1.16 -4.05
C LYS A 38 15.87 -1.37 -2.79
N CYS A 39 15.72 -0.49 -1.79
CA CYS A 39 16.39 -0.64 -0.49
C CYS A 39 15.95 -1.92 0.25
N VAL A 40 14.64 -2.16 0.37
CA VAL A 40 14.11 -3.35 1.07
C VAL A 40 14.45 -4.65 0.34
N ALA A 41 14.45 -4.63 -1.00
CA ALA A 41 14.81 -5.77 -1.84
C ALA A 41 16.33 -5.96 -2.01
N LYS A 42 17.14 -5.10 -1.38
CA LYS A 42 18.61 -5.10 -1.46
C LYS A 42 19.10 -5.15 -2.90
N TYR A 43 18.65 -4.18 -3.69
CA TYR A 43 19.11 -4.02 -5.06
C TYR A 43 20.59 -3.65 -5.08
N ASN A 44 21.39 -4.48 -5.73
CA ASN A 44 22.80 -4.23 -5.99
C ASN A 44 22.93 -3.50 -7.33
N THR A 45 23.33 -2.23 -7.28
CA THR A 45 23.50 -1.37 -8.46
C THR A 45 24.71 -1.76 -9.32
N GLU A 46 25.72 -2.44 -8.77
CA GLU A 46 26.94 -2.81 -9.49
C GLU A 46 26.71 -4.03 -10.40
N ASN A 47 25.83 -4.95 -9.98
CA ASN A 47 25.55 -6.20 -10.70
C ASN A 47 24.12 -6.27 -11.28
N ASP A 48 23.35 -5.18 -11.17
CA ASP A 48 21.94 -5.08 -11.58
C ASP A 48 21.08 -6.27 -11.11
N PHE A 49 21.21 -6.63 -9.83
CA PHE A 49 20.55 -7.81 -9.26
C PHE A 49 19.93 -7.52 -7.89
N TYR A 50 18.81 -8.17 -7.58
CA TYR A 50 18.16 -8.10 -6.28
C TYR A 50 18.59 -9.27 -5.40
N GLU A 51 19.25 -9.03 -4.27
CA GLU A 51 19.57 -10.13 -3.34
C GLU A 51 18.31 -10.79 -2.77
N ALA A 52 17.18 -10.08 -2.76
CA ALA A 52 15.89 -10.58 -2.35
C ALA A 52 14.83 -10.42 -3.47
N PRO A 53 14.88 -11.25 -4.55
CA PRO A 53 13.97 -11.12 -5.69
C PRO A 53 12.50 -11.29 -5.30
N ALA A 54 12.23 -12.18 -4.34
CA ALA A 54 10.89 -12.40 -3.80
C ALA A 54 10.31 -11.12 -3.18
N TYR A 55 11.14 -10.26 -2.56
CA TYR A 55 10.68 -8.99 -2.03
C TYR A 55 10.35 -8.01 -3.16
N ALA A 56 11.18 -7.92 -4.20
CA ALA A 56 10.89 -7.06 -5.35
C ALA A 56 9.55 -7.44 -6.02
N ILE A 57 9.34 -8.74 -6.26
CA ILE A 57 8.10 -9.27 -6.86
C ILE A 57 6.90 -8.99 -5.94
N ASN A 58 7.01 -9.33 -4.66
CA ASN A 58 5.90 -9.18 -3.71
C ASN A 58 5.56 -7.72 -3.43
N THR A 59 6.52 -6.79 -3.57
CA THR A 59 6.28 -5.36 -3.38
C THR A 59 5.46 -4.75 -4.53
N GLY A 60 5.36 -5.41 -5.70
CA GLY A 60 4.39 -5.02 -6.72
C GLY A 60 2.98 -5.56 -6.44
N THR A 61 2.88 -6.83 -6.02
CA THR A 61 1.59 -7.53 -5.88
C THR A 61 0.86 -7.19 -4.59
N THR A 62 1.55 -7.15 -3.45
CA THR A 62 0.90 -6.97 -2.15
C THR A 62 0.33 -5.55 -1.93
N PRO A 63 0.99 -4.44 -2.31
CA PRO A 63 0.37 -3.12 -2.28
C PRO A 63 -0.86 -3.02 -3.16
N LYS A 64 -0.82 -3.61 -4.36
CA LYS A 64 -1.98 -3.66 -5.26
C LYS A 64 -3.17 -4.36 -4.59
N GLN A 65 -2.94 -5.52 -3.96
CA GLN A 65 -3.98 -6.24 -3.23
C GLN A 65 -4.57 -5.38 -2.10
N CYS A 66 -3.73 -4.64 -1.36
CA CYS A 66 -4.22 -3.71 -0.34
C CYS A 66 -5.09 -2.60 -0.93
N CYS A 67 -4.70 -2.03 -2.08
CA CYS A 67 -5.51 -1.04 -2.79
C CYS A 67 -6.85 -1.64 -3.28
N ASP A 68 -6.83 -2.83 -3.85
CA ASP A 68 -8.03 -3.52 -4.34
C ASP A 68 -9.01 -3.79 -3.17
N ILE A 69 -8.50 -4.22 -2.02
CA ILE A 69 -9.28 -4.42 -0.79
C ILE A 69 -9.87 -3.08 -0.33
N ALA A 70 -9.05 -2.03 -0.22
CA ALA A 70 -9.50 -0.70 0.21
C ALA A 70 -10.60 -0.14 -0.72
N LEU A 71 -10.45 -0.33 -2.03
CA LEU A 71 -11.45 0.04 -3.02
C LEU A 71 -12.76 -0.73 -2.83
N MET A 72 -12.69 -2.04 -2.62
CA MET A 72 -13.87 -2.87 -2.34
C MET A 72 -14.60 -2.39 -1.08
N TYR A 73 -13.88 -2.04 -0.01
CA TYR A 73 -14.47 -1.48 1.21
C TYR A 73 -15.12 -0.12 0.97
N ALA A 74 -14.51 0.75 0.17
CA ALA A 74 -15.07 2.04 -0.21
C ALA A 74 -16.38 1.87 -1.02
N MET A 75 -16.37 1.03 -2.05
CA MET A 75 -17.54 0.75 -2.89
C MET A 75 -18.67 0.07 -2.09
N LYS A 76 -18.35 -0.82 -1.15
CA LYS A 76 -19.36 -1.44 -0.27
C LYS A 76 -19.99 -0.39 0.66
N LYS A 77 -19.21 0.58 1.13
CA LYS A 77 -19.70 1.69 1.95
C LYS A 77 -20.63 2.63 1.17
N GLU A 78 -20.34 2.89 -0.11
CA GLU A 78 -21.23 3.66 -0.99
C GLU A 78 -22.55 2.92 -1.27
N ASN A 79 -22.51 1.60 -1.48
CA ASN A 79 -23.71 0.78 -1.63
C ASN A 79 -24.57 0.68 -0.34
N MET A 80 -23.97 0.87 0.84
CA MET A 80 -24.74 0.99 2.10
C MET A 80 -25.55 2.29 2.20
N HIS A 81 -25.25 3.32 1.41
CA HIS A 81 -26.06 4.54 1.36
C HIS A 81 -27.32 4.40 0.47
N PHE A 82 -27.46 3.30 -0.29
CA PHE A 82 -28.65 3.01 -1.10
C PHE A 82 -29.53 1.89 -0.53
N THR A 83 -29.07 1.17 0.50
CA THR A 83 -29.85 0.13 1.17
C THR A 83 -29.80 0.26 2.68
N VAL A 84 -30.19 1.42 3.21
CA VAL A 84 -30.92 1.40 4.48
C VAL A 84 -32.37 1.08 4.12
N PRO A 85 -32.88 -0.13 4.41
CA PRO A 85 -34.30 -0.37 4.26
C PRO A 85 -35.00 0.57 5.25
N LEU A 86 -36.02 1.25 4.75
CA LEU A 86 -37.00 2.10 5.42
C LEU A 86 -37.80 1.37 6.53
N ALA A 87 -37.28 0.28 7.09
CA ALA A 87 -38.07 -0.70 7.83
C ALA A 87 -37.59 -0.94 9.27
N GLU A 88 -37.06 0.05 9.99
CA GLU A 88 -37.02 0.00 11.47
C GLU A 88 -37.24 1.39 12.10
N ALA A 89 -38.26 2.11 11.62
CA ALA A 89 -38.83 3.26 12.32
C ALA A 89 -40.25 2.92 12.78
N LYS A 90 -40.35 2.10 13.83
CA LYS A 90 -41.50 1.95 14.75
C LYS A 90 -41.21 0.78 15.69
N VAL A 91 -40.87 1.06 16.95
CA VAL A 91 -41.69 0.83 18.15
C VAL A 91 -41.14 1.74 19.25
#